data_AF-A0A5M4D209-F1
#
_entry.id   AF-A0A5M4D209-F1
#
_cell.length_a   1.000
_cell.length_b   1.000
_cell.length_c   1.000
_cell.angle_alpha   90.00
_cell.angle_beta   90.00
_cell.angle_gamma   90.00
#
_symmetry.space_group_name_H-M   'P 1'
#
loop_
_entity.id
_entity.type
_entity.pdbx_description
1 polymer ?
#
loop_
_entity_poly.entity_id
_entity_poly.type
_entity_poly.pdbx_seq_one_letter_code
_entity_poly.pdbx_strand_id
1 'polypeptide(L)'
;MYTALMSYTEDFQQTFPYNATPGNFFGPITFGETVVTDGAYFATQRYYWATSLVPNYIETRALIEPTELAAVLAERGHPELILASTTISSTVHADPKIFTVEWPDRPFDPSVARATRTHEVTYPSDKIILIEWWGTHAIAAELRLGDENGYPAVFGDGSGQTYSKAQIIQMPSVDVGQIGNIPVHTTLNGLRGRDRY
;
A
#
# COMPACT_ATOMS: atom_id res chain seq x y z
N MET A 1 -4.78 6.27 -12.85
CA MET A 1 -4.51 5.56 -11.58
C MET A 1 -5.57 5.89 -10.53
N TYR A 2 -5.76 7.16 -10.14
CA TYR A 2 -6.81 7.55 -9.18
C TYR A 2 -8.22 7.11 -9.61
N THR A 3 -8.59 7.31 -10.88
CA THR A 3 -9.89 6.85 -11.42
C THR A 3 -10.06 5.33 -11.35
N ALA A 4 -9.01 4.55 -11.68
CA ALA A 4 -9.05 3.10 -11.61
C ALA A 4 -9.23 2.60 -10.16
N LEU A 5 -8.54 3.20 -9.20
CA LEU A 5 -8.68 2.93 -7.77
C LEU A 5 -10.08 3.29 -7.26
N MET A 6 -10.64 4.41 -7.72
CA MET A 6 -11.99 4.84 -7.38
C MET A 6 -13.05 3.88 -7.95
N SER A 7 -12.98 3.55 -9.24
CA SER A 7 -13.91 2.61 -9.89
C SER A 7 -13.83 1.21 -9.27
N TYR A 8 -12.62 0.74 -8.96
CA TYR A 8 -12.44 -0.51 -8.23
C TYR A 8 -13.05 -0.43 -6.83
N THR A 9 -12.79 0.64 -6.08
CA THR A 9 -13.39 0.80 -4.76
C THR A 9 -14.92 0.90 -4.83
N GLU A 10 -15.46 1.48 -5.90
CA GLU A 10 -16.90 1.60 -6.19
C GLU A 10 -17.55 0.25 -6.50
N ASP A 11 -16.98 -0.52 -7.42
CA ASP A 11 -17.47 -1.87 -7.78
C ASP A 11 -17.41 -2.85 -6.61
N PHE A 12 -16.45 -2.63 -5.71
CA PHE A 12 -16.18 -3.47 -4.55
C PHE A 12 -16.57 -2.80 -3.22
N GLN A 13 -17.52 -1.84 -3.24
CA GLN A 13 -17.98 -1.08 -2.06
C GLN A 13 -18.44 -1.94 -0.87
N GLN A 14 -18.69 -3.24 -1.08
CA GLN A 14 -19.08 -4.20 -0.05
C GLN A 14 -18.14 -5.41 0.07
N THR A 15 -17.08 -5.46 -0.72
CA THR A 15 -16.16 -6.60 -0.82
C THR A 15 -14.72 -6.09 -0.86
N PHE A 16 -14.15 -5.83 0.32
CA PHE A 16 -12.72 -5.72 0.60
C PHE A 16 -11.82 -5.63 -0.65
N PRO A 17 -11.73 -4.48 -1.35
CA PRO A 17 -11.20 -4.43 -2.70
C PRO A 17 -9.78 -5.00 -2.77
N TYR A 18 -8.99 -4.89 -1.72
CA TYR A 18 -7.60 -5.31 -1.77
C TYR A 18 -7.32 -6.65 -1.09
N ASN A 19 -8.34 -7.37 -0.60
CA ASN A 19 -8.13 -8.61 0.16
C ASN A 19 -7.77 -9.81 -0.71
N ALA A 20 -6.49 -10.16 -0.69
CA ALA A 20 -5.96 -11.34 -1.36
C ALA A 20 -6.45 -12.67 -0.75
N THR A 21 -6.85 -12.68 0.54
CA THR A 21 -7.32 -13.90 1.24
C THR A 21 -8.37 -13.53 2.30
N PRO A 22 -9.68 -13.71 2.03
CA PRO A 22 -10.74 -13.43 3.00
C PRO A 22 -10.60 -14.26 4.29
N GLY A 23 -10.65 -13.61 5.45
CA GLY A 23 -10.70 -14.29 6.76
C GLY A 23 -9.35 -14.79 7.31
N ASN A 24 -8.24 -14.65 6.57
CA ASN A 24 -6.91 -15.05 7.03
C ASN A 24 -5.85 -13.97 6.73
N PHE A 25 -5.87 -12.90 7.54
CA PHE A 25 -5.04 -11.70 7.40
C PHE A 25 -3.60 -11.86 7.88
N PHE A 26 -3.21 -13.06 8.30
CA PHE A 26 -1.83 -13.42 8.63
C PHE A 26 -1.39 -14.69 7.91
N GLY A 27 -2.23 -15.19 7.00
CA GLY A 27 -1.94 -16.33 6.16
C GLY A 27 -1.39 -15.91 4.79
N PRO A 28 -1.18 -16.90 3.91
CA PRO A 28 -0.73 -16.65 2.54
C PRO A 28 -1.67 -15.73 1.79
N ILE A 29 -1.12 -14.86 0.96
CA ILE A 29 -1.83 -13.93 0.09
C ILE A 29 -2.04 -14.58 -1.26
N THR A 30 -3.27 -14.56 -1.78
CA THR A 30 -3.57 -15.16 -3.08
C THR A 30 -3.95 -14.11 -4.12
N PHE A 31 -3.27 -14.09 -5.26
CA PHE A 31 -3.63 -13.30 -6.42
C PHE A 31 -3.93 -14.25 -7.59
N GLY A 32 -5.21 -14.46 -7.91
CA GLY A 32 -5.60 -15.49 -8.87
C GLY A 32 -5.21 -16.89 -8.37
N GLU A 33 -4.31 -17.56 -9.08
CA GLU A 33 -3.77 -18.88 -8.69
C GLU A 33 -2.44 -18.78 -7.92
N THR A 34 -1.84 -17.59 -7.86
CA THR A 34 -0.54 -17.39 -7.22
C THR A 34 -0.69 -17.16 -5.73
N VAL A 35 0.08 -17.92 -4.95
CA VAL A 35 0.16 -17.77 -3.50
C VAL A 35 1.51 -17.15 -3.14
N VAL A 36 1.45 -16.01 -2.43
CA VAL A 36 2.61 -15.31 -1.89
C VAL A 36 2.67 -15.54 -0.37
N THR A 37 3.76 -16.14 0.10
CA THR A 37 4.00 -16.44 1.52
C THR A 37 5.01 -15.52 2.18
N ASP A 38 5.64 -14.66 1.38
CA ASP A 38 6.79 -13.88 1.82
C ASP A 38 6.32 -12.54 2.39
N GLY A 39 6.42 -12.38 3.70
CA GLY A 39 6.15 -11.13 4.41
C GLY A 39 4.79 -11.04 5.11
N ALA A 40 4.59 -9.92 5.81
CA ALA A 40 3.32 -9.65 6.48
C ALA A 40 2.22 -9.26 5.49
N TYR A 41 0.99 -9.65 5.78
CA TYR A 41 -0.13 -9.54 4.86
C TYR A 41 -0.33 -8.13 4.28
N PHE A 42 -0.45 -7.10 5.13
CA PHE A 42 -0.62 -5.72 4.67
C PHE A 42 0.64 -5.13 4.02
N ALA A 43 1.83 -5.68 4.31
CA ALA A 43 3.06 -5.27 3.64
C ALA A 43 3.10 -5.83 2.21
N THR A 44 2.74 -7.10 2.04
CA THR A 44 2.75 -7.79 0.76
C THR A 44 1.61 -7.33 -0.15
N GLN A 45 0.38 -7.15 0.35
CA GLN A 45 -0.73 -6.58 -0.43
C GLN A 45 -0.41 -5.20 -0.97
N ARG A 46 0.27 -4.38 -0.17
CA ARG A 46 0.68 -3.06 -0.56
C ARG A 46 1.57 -3.10 -1.82
N TYR A 47 2.44 -4.09 -1.98
CA TYR A 47 3.35 -4.18 -3.14
C TYR A 47 2.66 -4.69 -4.39
N TYR A 48 1.74 -5.65 -4.23
CA TYR A 48 1.08 -6.36 -5.35
C TYR A 48 -0.34 -5.88 -5.61
N TRP A 49 -0.76 -4.74 -5.05
CA TRP A 49 -2.11 -4.19 -5.19
C TRP A 49 -2.57 -4.10 -6.65
N ALA A 50 -1.65 -3.74 -7.54
CA ALA A 50 -1.90 -3.54 -8.95
C ALA A 50 -2.27 -4.83 -9.70
N THR A 51 -1.87 -6.00 -9.18
CA THR A 51 -2.26 -7.30 -9.73
C THR A 51 -3.78 -7.48 -9.76
N SER A 52 -4.50 -6.87 -8.82
CA SER A 52 -5.97 -6.95 -8.78
C SER A 52 -6.65 -5.98 -9.77
N LEU A 53 -5.93 -4.99 -10.29
CA LEU A 53 -6.48 -3.94 -11.16
C LEU A 53 -6.21 -4.18 -12.64
N VAL A 54 -5.14 -4.87 -12.98
CA VAL A 54 -4.80 -5.16 -14.38
C VAL A 54 -5.42 -6.51 -14.77
N PRO A 55 -5.98 -6.65 -15.98
CA PRO A 55 -6.21 -5.60 -16.97
C PRO A 55 -7.53 -4.83 -16.79
N ASN A 56 -8.38 -5.27 -15.86
CA ASN A 56 -9.80 -4.87 -15.79
C ASN A 56 -10.04 -3.38 -15.57
N TYR A 57 -9.16 -2.71 -14.81
CA TYR A 57 -9.24 -1.29 -14.46
C TYR A 57 -8.04 -0.50 -14.99
N ILE A 58 -6.95 -1.18 -15.33
CA ILE A 58 -5.75 -0.60 -15.94
C ILE A 58 -5.42 -1.47 -17.15
N GLU A 59 -5.84 -0.99 -18.33
CA GLU A 59 -5.80 -1.77 -19.57
C GLU A 59 -4.39 -2.22 -19.97
N THR A 60 -3.38 -1.41 -19.65
CA THR A 60 -2.00 -1.66 -20.07
C THR A 60 -1.07 -1.72 -18.86
N ARG A 61 -0.59 -2.93 -18.55
CA ARG A 61 0.41 -3.23 -17.49
C ARG A 61 1.62 -2.29 -17.53
N ALA A 62 2.17 -2.06 -18.73
CA ALA A 62 3.35 -1.22 -18.95
C ALA A 62 3.15 0.26 -18.55
N LEU A 63 1.92 0.73 -18.32
CA LEU A 63 1.67 2.09 -17.82
C LEU A 63 2.07 2.26 -16.35
N ILE A 64 2.09 1.17 -15.59
CA ILE A 64 2.30 1.20 -14.15
C ILE A 64 3.47 0.34 -13.70
N GLU A 65 3.92 -0.62 -14.51
CA GLU A 65 5.04 -1.49 -14.19
C GLU A 65 6.14 -1.37 -15.25
N PRO A 66 7.30 -0.79 -14.87
CA PRO A 66 8.52 -0.82 -15.67
C PRO A 66 8.93 -2.24 -16.07
N THR A 67 9.50 -2.38 -17.27
CA THR A 67 9.94 -3.66 -17.84
C THR A 67 10.93 -4.38 -16.93
N GLU A 68 11.80 -3.63 -16.25
CA GLU A 68 12.79 -4.16 -15.32
C GLU A 68 12.13 -4.83 -14.11
N LEU A 69 11.05 -4.27 -13.57
CA LEU A 69 10.33 -4.87 -12.45
C LEU A 69 9.59 -6.13 -12.86
N ALA A 70 8.96 -6.11 -14.05
CA ALA A 70 8.32 -7.29 -14.61
C ALA A 70 9.33 -8.43 -14.86
N ALA A 71 10.55 -8.10 -15.31
CA ALA A 71 11.61 -9.08 -15.52
C ALA A 71 12.04 -9.76 -14.20
N VAL A 72 12.21 -8.99 -13.12
CA VAL A 72 12.58 -9.59 -11.83
C VAL A 72 11.50 -10.52 -11.30
N LEU A 73 10.21 -10.17 -11.45
CA LEU A 73 9.13 -11.08 -11.05
C LEU A 73 9.11 -12.37 -11.87
N ALA A 74 9.33 -12.27 -13.18
CA ALA A 74 9.46 -13.43 -14.05
C ALA A 74 10.63 -14.34 -13.62
N GLU A 75 11.80 -13.77 -13.30
CA GLU A 75 12.95 -14.52 -12.79
C GLU A 75 12.68 -15.22 -11.45
N ARG A 76 11.82 -14.63 -10.62
CA ARG A 76 11.37 -15.20 -9.34
C ARG A 76 10.21 -16.20 -9.49
N GLY A 77 9.76 -16.49 -10.71
CA GLY A 77 8.68 -17.44 -10.95
C GLY A 77 7.27 -16.89 -10.73
N HIS A 78 7.11 -15.57 -10.70
CA HIS A 78 5.84 -14.88 -10.47
C HIS A 78 5.47 -13.89 -11.60
N PRO A 79 5.54 -14.28 -12.89
CA PRO A 79 5.32 -13.36 -14.01
C PRO A 79 3.93 -12.71 -14.05
N GLU A 80 2.94 -13.31 -13.39
CA GLU A 80 1.56 -12.83 -13.27
C GLU A 80 1.37 -11.73 -12.21
N LEU A 81 2.27 -11.63 -11.23
CA LEU A 81 2.24 -10.54 -10.27
C LEU A 81 2.66 -9.23 -10.97
N ILE A 82 2.25 -8.11 -10.37
CA ILE A 82 2.49 -6.77 -10.89
C ILE A 82 3.07 -5.92 -9.78
N LEU A 83 4.31 -5.51 -9.99
CA LEU A 83 5.00 -4.56 -9.14
C LEU A 83 4.87 -3.17 -9.77
N ALA A 84 3.82 -2.45 -9.40
CA ALA A 84 3.66 -1.08 -9.88
C ALA A 84 4.82 -0.19 -9.39
N SER A 85 5.25 0.78 -10.20
CA SER A 85 6.23 1.81 -9.81
C SER A 85 5.78 2.59 -8.57
N THR A 86 4.48 2.63 -8.34
CA THR A 86 3.85 3.22 -7.15
C THR A 86 3.25 2.14 -6.26
N THR A 87 3.28 2.41 -4.96
CA THR A 87 2.79 1.53 -3.92
C THR A 87 1.69 2.25 -3.16
N ILE A 88 0.68 1.55 -2.65
CA ILE A 88 -0.38 2.18 -1.85
C ILE A 88 -0.03 2.11 -0.37
N SER A 89 -0.47 3.07 0.44
CA SER A 89 -0.19 3.00 1.88
C SER A 89 -0.82 1.74 2.50
N SER A 90 -0.10 1.04 3.40
CA SER A 90 -0.63 -0.13 4.11
C SER A 90 -1.92 0.17 4.90
N THR A 91 -2.11 1.43 5.30
CA THR A 91 -3.32 1.94 5.98
C THR A 91 -4.54 2.09 5.06
N VAL A 92 -4.38 1.95 3.73
CA VAL A 92 -5.50 1.87 2.79
C VAL A 92 -6.31 0.58 3.01
N HIS A 93 -5.68 -0.49 3.49
CA HIS A 93 -6.24 -1.85 3.50
C HIS A 93 -7.06 -2.22 4.75
N ALA A 94 -7.07 -1.37 5.78
CA ALA A 94 -7.68 -1.68 7.07
C ALA A 94 -8.26 -0.45 7.77
N ASP A 95 -9.16 -0.69 8.73
CA ASP A 95 -9.62 0.33 9.67
C ASP A 95 -8.41 0.87 10.46
N PRO A 96 -8.27 2.20 10.60
CA PRO A 96 -7.19 2.83 11.34
C PRO A 96 -6.89 2.27 12.71
N LYS A 97 -7.90 1.74 13.42
CA LYS A 97 -7.68 1.16 14.74
C LYS A 97 -6.67 0.00 14.72
N ILE A 98 -6.47 -0.67 13.57
CA ILE A 98 -5.44 -1.71 13.37
C ILE A 98 -4.02 -1.18 13.59
N PHE A 99 -3.79 0.10 13.29
CA PHE A 99 -2.45 0.71 13.31
C PHE A 99 -2.17 1.43 14.64
N THR A 100 -3.02 1.24 15.64
CA THR A 100 -2.80 1.77 16.98
C THR A 100 -1.88 0.85 17.78
N VAL A 101 -1.13 1.42 18.72
CA VAL A 101 -0.20 0.67 19.60
C VAL A 101 -0.89 -0.41 20.44
N GLU A 102 -2.20 -0.28 20.67
CA GLU A 102 -2.99 -1.21 21.50
C GLU A 102 -3.60 -2.37 20.70
N TRP A 103 -3.56 -2.31 19.37
CA TRP A 103 -4.22 -3.29 18.52
C TRP A 103 -3.61 -4.70 18.55
N PRO A 104 -2.27 -4.87 18.59
CA PRO A 104 -1.65 -6.20 18.56
C PRO A 104 -2.12 -7.14 19.68
N ASP A 105 -2.53 -6.60 20.83
CA ASP A 105 -2.95 -7.38 22.00
C ASP A 105 -4.45 -7.74 21.98
N ARG A 106 -5.20 -7.32 20.96
CA ARG A 106 -6.65 -7.55 20.84
C ARG A 106 -6.96 -8.78 19.97
N PRO A 107 -8.02 -9.56 20.29
CA PRO A 107 -8.54 -10.56 19.38
C PRO A 107 -8.89 -9.93 18.02
N PHE A 108 -8.52 -10.61 16.94
CA PHE A 108 -8.80 -10.12 15.60
C PHE A 108 -10.31 -10.05 15.33
N ASP A 109 -10.78 -8.88 14.92
CA ASP A 109 -12.17 -8.60 14.55
C ASP A 109 -12.27 -8.49 13.02
N PRO A 110 -12.91 -9.43 12.30
CA PRO A 110 -12.96 -9.38 10.84
C PRO A 110 -13.58 -8.10 10.25
N SER A 111 -14.39 -7.35 11.02
CA SER A 111 -15.00 -6.10 10.56
C SER A 111 -13.99 -4.96 10.32
N VAL A 112 -12.76 -5.14 10.81
CA VAL A 112 -11.70 -4.13 10.83
C VAL A 112 -10.82 -4.22 9.60
N ALA A 113 -10.84 -5.37 8.94
CA ALA A 113 -10.33 -5.49 7.61
C ALA A 113 -11.32 -4.86 6.65
N ARG A 114 -10.94 -3.78 6.00
CA ARG A 114 -11.73 -3.11 4.96
C ARG A 114 -10.90 -1.95 4.46
N ALA A 115 -11.18 -1.50 3.25
CA ALA A 115 -10.58 -0.27 2.78
C ALA A 115 -10.99 0.91 3.67
N THR A 116 -10.06 1.86 3.88
CA THR A 116 -10.44 3.18 4.37
C THR A 116 -11.27 3.86 3.29
N ARG A 117 -12.47 4.33 3.63
CA ARG A 117 -13.38 5.00 2.69
C ARG A 117 -12.99 6.47 2.59
N THR A 118 -13.17 7.06 1.41
CA THR A 118 -12.77 8.45 1.13
C THR A 118 -13.36 9.46 2.13
N HIS A 119 -14.63 9.30 2.54
CA HIS A 119 -15.27 10.21 3.51
C HIS A 119 -14.72 10.09 4.94
N GLU A 120 -13.94 9.06 5.24
CA GLU A 120 -13.34 8.89 6.55
C GLU A 120 -12.01 9.64 6.66
N VAL A 121 -11.44 10.11 5.54
CA VAL A 121 -10.19 10.88 5.48
C VAL A 121 -10.44 12.35 5.83
N THR A 122 -10.09 12.75 7.04
CA THR A 122 -10.41 14.09 7.59
C THR A 122 -9.42 15.18 7.13
N TYR A 123 -8.25 14.81 6.61
CA TYR A 123 -7.20 15.73 6.13
C TYR A 123 -6.51 15.21 4.86
N PRO A 124 -7.22 15.15 3.71
CA PRO A 124 -6.73 14.47 2.52
C PRO A 124 -5.39 15.02 1.99
N SER A 125 -5.12 16.32 2.13
CA SER A 125 -3.85 16.97 1.76
C SER A 125 -2.64 16.57 2.60
N ASP A 126 -2.88 15.99 3.78
CA ASP A 126 -1.85 15.58 4.71
C ASP A 126 -1.72 14.04 4.75
N LYS A 127 -2.50 13.34 3.92
CA LYS A 127 -2.60 11.87 3.91
C LYS A 127 -2.12 11.27 2.63
N ILE A 128 -1.05 10.48 2.73
CA ILE A 128 -0.41 9.85 1.59
C ILE A 128 -1.15 8.55 1.27
N ILE A 129 -1.79 8.53 0.09
CA ILE A 129 -2.54 7.36 -0.40
C ILE A 129 -1.64 6.50 -1.27
N LEU A 130 -0.86 7.13 -2.14
CA LEU A 130 0.13 6.46 -2.98
C LEU A 130 1.50 6.99 -2.62
N ILE A 131 2.43 6.07 -2.45
CA ILE A 131 3.80 6.38 -2.17
C ILE A 131 4.73 5.64 -3.10
N GLU A 132 5.83 6.29 -3.42
CA GLU A 132 7.01 5.63 -3.93
C GLU A 132 8.08 5.64 -2.83
N TRP A 133 7.96 4.74 -1.85
CA TRP A 133 8.86 4.73 -0.71
C TRP A 133 10.03 3.79 -0.94
N TRP A 134 11.24 4.23 -0.56
CA TRP A 134 12.42 3.38 -0.37
C TRP A 134 12.78 2.45 -1.52
N GLY A 135 12.51 2.87 -2.76
CA GLY A 135 12.47 1.89 -3.82
C GLY A 135 11.37 0.90 -3.48
N THR A 136 10.17 1.16 -3.99
CA THR A 136 8.92 0.44 -3.69
C THR A 136 8.97 -1.06 -3.85
N HIS A 137 10.08 -1.57 -4.37
CA HIS A 137 10.50 -2.94 -4.50
C HIS A 137 11.89 -3.05 -3.89
N ALA A 138 12.20 -4.14 -3.19
CA ALA A 138 13.58 -4.41 -2.75
C ALA A 138 14.61 -4.18 -3.88
N ILE A 139 14.18 -4.40 -5.12
CA ILE A 139 14.88 -4.12 -6.38
C ILE A 139 15.15 -2.62 -6.62
N ALA A 140 14.18 -1.72 -6.39
CA ALA A 140 14.39 -0.29 -6.54
C ALA A 140 15.26 0.29 -5.41
N ALA A 141 15.25 -0.35 -4.22
CA ALA A 141 16.18 -0.05 -3.13
C ALA A 141 17.62 -0.44 -3.51
N GLU A 142 17.80 -1.61 -4.14
CA GLU A 142 19.08 -2.06 -4.71
C GLU A 142 19.60 -1.07 -5.77
N LEU A 143 18.69 -0.48 -6.57
CA LEU A 143 19.02 0.53 -7.59
C LEU A 143 19.18 1.96 -7.04
N ARG A 144 18.92 2.20 -5.75
CA ARG A 144 19.11 3.49 -5.05
C ARG A 144 18.41 4.71 -5.68
N LEU A 145 17.34 4.51 -6.45
CA LEU A 145 16.71 5.58 -7.24
C LEU A 145 16.21 6.77 -6.39
N GLY A 146 15.78 6.51 -5.15
CA GLY A 146 15.30 7.54 -4.22
C GLY A 146 16.40 8.37 -3.55
N ASP A 147 17.64 7.88 -3.50
CA ASP A 147 18.76 8.66 -2.92
C ASP A 147 19.17 9.83 -3.84
N GLU A 148 18.98 9.68 -5.15
CA GLU A 148 19.34 10.70 -6.15
C GLU A 148 18.18 11.67 -6.46
N ASN A 149 16.96 11.16 -6.57
CA ASN A 149 15.80 11.91 -7.08
C ASN A 149 14.79 12.33 -6.00
N GLY A 150 15.00 11.90 -4.75
CA GLY A 150 14.01 12.04 -3.69
C GLY A 150 12.88 11.01 -3.81
N TYR A 151 11.87 11.16 -2.97
CA TYR A 151 10.80 10.19 -2.76
C TYR A 151 9.45 10.86 -3.04
N PRO A 152 8.80 10.59 -4.19
CA PRO A 152 7.51 11.17 -4.50
C PRO A 152 6.40 10.53 -3.66
N ALA A 153 5.46 11.37 -3.24
CA ALA A 153 4.28 11.02 -2.49
C ALA A 153 3.05 11.68 -3.11
N VAL A 154 1.94 10.95 -3.15
CA VAL A 154 0.64 11.44 -3.59
C VAL A 154 -0.33 11.41 -2.43
N PHE A 155 -1.03 12.53 -2.26
CA PHE A 155 -1.95 12.77 -1.18
C PHE A 155 -3.39 12.39 -1.55
N GLY A 156 -4.24 12.26 -0.54
CA GLY A 156 -5.65 11.94 -0.69
C GLY A 156 -6.47 13.05 -1.33
N ASP A 157 -5.92 14.26 -1.43
CA ASP A 157 -6.50 15.35 -2.22
C ASP A 157 -6.04 15.32 -3.69
N GLY A 158 -5.22 14.34 -4.07
CA GLY A 158 -4.65 14.19 -5.41
C GLY A 158 -3.41 15.06 -5.67
N SER A 159 -2.98 15.89 -4.70
CA SER A 159 -1.73 16.62 -4.81
C SER A 159 -0.53 15.66 -4.69
N GLY A 160 0.63 16.11 -5.19
CA GLY A 160 1.87 15.34 -5.12
C GLY A 160 3.03 16.19 -4.62
N GLN A 161 3.93 15.59 -3.85
CA GLN A 161 5.14 16.23 -3.37
C GLN A 161 6.30 15.23 -3.33
N THR A 162 7.51 15.69 -3.64
CA THR A 162 8.74 14.92 -3.44
C THR A 162 9.40 15.31 -2.13
N TYR A 163 9.79 14.30 -1.34
CA TYR A 163 10.50 14.46 -0.08
C TYR A 163 11.92 13.93 -0.16
N SER A 164 12.83 14.53 0.59
CA SER A 164 14.15 13.94 0.85
C SER A 164 14.06 12.84 1.90
N LYS A 165 15.06 11.95 1.92
CA LYS A 165 15.20 10.91 2.96
C LYS A 165 15.17 11.50 4.37
N ALA A 166 15.88 12.62 4.57
CA ALA A 166 15.96 13.29 5.86
C ALA A 166 14.59 13.81 6.33
N GLN A 167 13.76 14.34 5.42
CA GLN A 167 12.40 14.78 5.76
C GLN A 167 11.50 13.62 6.14
N ILE A 168 11.55 12.50 5.40
CA ILE A 168 10.74 11.31 5.68
C ILE A 168 11.05 10.72 7.06
N ILE A 169 12.33 10.61 7.42
CA ILE A 169 12.74 10.04 8.72
C ILE A 169 12.20 10.86 9.90
N GLN A 170 11.89 12.15 9.69
CA GLN A 170 11.36 13.05 10.72
C GLN A 170 9.82 13.09 10.75
N MET A 171 9.13 12.41 9.83
CA MET A 171 7.67 12.41 9.81
C MET A 171 7.10 11.58 11.00
N PRO A 172 5.90 11.94 11.51
CA PRO A 172 5.23 11.16 12.56
C PRO A 172 4.90 9.74 12.09
N SER A 173 5.06 8.77 12.98
CA SER A 173 5.02 7.35 12.63
C SER A 173 4.65 6.50 13.85
N VAL A 174 4.02 5.35 13.62
CA VAL A 174 3.79 4.34 14.67
C VAL A 174 4.42 3.01 14.24
N ASP A 175 5.11 2.39 15.19
CA ASP A 175 5.64 1.05 15.00
C ASP A 175 4.49 0.04 15.07
N VAL A 176 4.31 -0.68 13.97
CA VAL A 176 3.30 -1.73 13.86
C VAL A 176 4.07 -3.03 13.69
N GLY A 177 4.02 -3.94 14.67
CA GLY A 177 4.95 -5.07 14.76
C GLY A 177 5.09 -5.99 13.53
N GLN A 178 4.18 -5.92 12.57
CA GLN A 178 4.23 -6.68 11.31
C GLN A 178 4.60 -5.82 10.07
N ILE A 179 4.48 -4.51 10.17
CA ILE A 179 4.73 -3.55 9.08
C ILE A 179 5.99 -2.73 9.36
N GLY A 180 6.45 -2.71 10.62
CA GLY A 180 7.50 -1.85 11.14
C GLY A 180 7.02 -0.43 11.36
N ASN A 181 7.97 0.44 11.67
CA ASN A 181 7.72 1.86 11.79
C ASN A 181 7.98 2.58 10.46
N ILE A 182 6.91 3.00 9.78
CA ILE A 182 7.01 3.69 8.49
C ILE A 182 6.27 5.02 8.55
N PRO A 183 6.98 6.15 8.66
CA PRO A 183 6.40 7.49 8.82
C PRO A 183 5.40 7.96 7.78
N VAL A 184 5.40 7.30 6.63
CA VAL A 184 4.58 7.69 5.51
C VAL A 184 3.41 6.73 5.26
N HIS A 185 3.37 5.58 5.95
CA HIS A 185 2.35 4.53 5.74
C HIS A 185 1.60 4.09 6.98
N THR A 186 2.24 4.13 8.15
CA THR A 186 1.66 3.66 9.39
C THR A 186 1.61 4.81 10.36
N THR A 187 0.40 5.31 10.58
CA THR A 187 0.17 6.46 11.45
C THR A 187 -0.92 6.12 12.45
N LEU A 188 -0.91 6.80 13.61
CA LEU A 188 -1.77 6.45 14.75
C LEU A 188 -3.26 6.43 14.37
N ASN A 189 -3.67 7.33 13.50
CA ASN A 189 -5.05 7.46 13.03
C ASN A 189 -5.27 6.88 11.62
N GLY A 190 -4.31 6.09 11.11
CA GLY A 190 -4.27 5.62 9.73
C GLY A 190 -4.55 6.75 8.74
N LEU A 191 -5.33 6.47 7.70
CA LEU A 191 -5.76 7.50 6.75
C LEU A 191 -6.89 8.42 7.25
N ARG A 192 -7.54 8.12 8.39
CA ARG A 192 -8.73 8.87 8.84
C ARG A 192 -8.43 10.22 9.46
N GLY A 193 -7.43 10.28 10.34
CA GLY A 193 -7.19 11.45 11.19
C GLY A 193 -6.15 12.40 10.63
N ARG A 194 -5.52 13.16 11.51
CA ARG A 194 -4.26 13.84 11.22
C ARG A 194 -3.16 13.19 12.04
N ASP A 195 -1.95 13.18 11.53
CA ASP A 195 -0.78 12.78 12.31
C ASP A 195 -0.16 14.05 12.87
N ARG A 196 -0.81 14.58 13.91
CA ARG A 196 -0.29 15.70 14.66
C ARG A 196 0.00 15.24 16.08
N TYR A 197 1.16 15.70 16.56
CA TYR A 197 1.49 15.83 17.97
C TYR A 197 0.41 16.60 18.72
#